data_AF-A0A7J4EVM5-F1
#
_entry.id   AF-A0A7J4EVM5-F1
#
_cell.length_a   1.000
_cell.length_b   1.000
_cell.length_c   1.000
_cell.angle_alpha   90.00
_cell.angle_beta   90.00
_cell.angle_gamma   90.00
#
_symmetry.space_group_name_H-M   'P 1'
#
loop_
_entity.id
_entity.type
_entity.pdbx_description
1 polymer ?
#
loop_
_entity_poly.entity_id
_entity_poly.type
_entity_poly.pdbx_seq_one_letter_code
_entity_poly.pdbx_strand_id
1 'polypeptide(L)'
;MYYYHLTNYWDASDVSPPDNSSKLLRDLAEDTGGLRDDYNDRNPSNDIVIGWVKYADHNGIAYCNGFFSLGATDSPWFGWADWPHDSIAQHEISHLFNAGEGGFWCNEHPECIMNYCWASGLHGTDKWCDEHWDVVFGNINGLWE
;
A
#
# COMPACT_ATOMS: atom_id res chain seq x y z
N MET A 1 -5.45 20.31 0.86
CA MET A 1 -5.59 18.86 1.09
C MET A 1 -6.10 18.70 2.52
N TYR A 2 -7.28 18.11 2.70
CA TYR A 2 -7.81 17.79 4.01
C TYR A 2 -7.49 16.32 4.28
N TYR A 3 -6.83 16.03 5.40
CA TYR A 3 -6.48 14.67 5.82
C TYR A 3 -7.47 14.24 6.91
N TYR A 4 -8.16 13.12 6.69
CA TYR A 4 -9.04 12.53 7.69
C TYR A 4 -8.55 11.13 8.03
N HIS A 5 -8.51 10.80 9.32
CA HIS A 5 -8.17 9.48 9.80
C HIS A 5 -9.43 8.82 10.36
N LEU A 6 -9.89 7.74 9.73
CA LEU A 6 -10.96 6.88 10.25
C LEU A 6 -10.33 5.78 11.10
N THR A 7 -10.12 6.05 12.39
CA THR A 7 -9.55 5.06 13.32
C THR A 7 -10.63 4.10 13.83
N ASN A 8 -10.32 2.80 13.93
CA ASN A 8 -11.17 1.74 14.51
C ASN A 8 -12.48 1.44 13.76
N TYR A 9 -12.54 1.69 12.45
CA TYR A 9 -13.74 1.38 11.66
C TYR A 9 -13.70 0.01 10.97
N TRP A 10 -12.51 -0.50 10.69
CA TRP A 10 -12.32 -1.78 10.03
C TRP A 10 -12.29 -2.94 11.05
N ASP A 11 -13.11 -3.97 10.84
CA ASP A 11 -13.19 -5.17 11.68
C ASP A 11 -12.75 -6.44 10.91
N ALA A 12 -11.43 -6.68 10.88
CA ALA A 12 -10.86 -7.83 10.19
C ALA A 12 -11.07 -9.19 10.91
N SER A 13 -11.93 -9.28 11.93
CA SER A 13 -12.01 -10.44 12.81
C SER A 13 -12.67 -11.68 12.19
N ASP A 14 -13.41 -11.52 11.10
CA ASP A 14 -14.06 -12.62 10.37
C ASP A 14 -13.23 -13.14 9.18
N VAL A 15 -12.08 -12.52 8.90
CA VAL A 15 -11.14 -12.98 7.87
C VAL A 15 -10.49 -14.30 8.28
N SER A 16 -10.61 -15.31 7.41
CA SER A 16 -10.03 -16.64 7.63
C SER A 16 -9.30 -17.18 6.39
N PRO A 17 -8.00 -17.54 6.46
CA PRO A 17 -7.15 -17.40 7.64
C PRO A 17 -6.82 -15.92 7.93
N PRO A 18 -6.61 -15.55 9.21
CA PRO A 18 -6.57 -14.15 9.66
C PRO A 18 -5.32 -13.39 9.22
N ASP A 19 -4.30 -14.09 8.72
CA ASP A 19 -3.03 -13.53 8.24
C ASP A 19 -2.95 -13.43 6.73
N ASN A 20 -4.00 -13.80 5.98
CA ASN A 20 -3.95 -13.70 4.53
C ASN A 20 -4.14 -12.26 4.05
N SER A 21 -3.07 -11.61 3.62
CA SER A 21 -3.04 -10.21 3.17
C SER A 21 -4.08 -9.91 2.10
N SER A 22 -4.24 -10.79 1.11
CA SER A 22 -5.22 -10.59 0.02
C SER A 22 -6.67 -10.63 0.51
N LYS A 23 -7.00 -11.49 1.48
CA LYS A 23 -8.34 -11.51 2.09
C LYS A 23 -8.57 -10.31 2.99
N LEU A 24 -7.57 -9.91 3.77
CA LEU A 24 -7.59 -8.70 4.60
C LEU A 24 -7.80 -7.44 3.75
N LEU A 25 -7.12 -7.33 2.60
CA LEU A 25 -7.30 -6.21 1.68
C LEU A 25 -8.72 -6.16 1.10
N ARG A 26 -9.27 -7.32 0.72
CA ARG A 26 -10.65 -7.40 0.23
C ARG A 26 -11.65 -6.99 1.31
N ASP A 27 -11.47 -7.52 2.51
CA ASP A 27 -12.31 -7.23 3.68
C ASP A 27 -12.30 -5.73 4.03
N LEU A 28 -11.11 -5.11 4.07
CA LEU A 28 -10.97 -3.66 4.21
C LEU A 28 -11.80 -2.90 3.18
N ALA A 29 -11.73 -3.29 1.90
CA ALA A 29 -12.47 -2.63 0.83
C ALA A 29 -13.99 -2.83 0.95
N GLU A 30 -14.44 -3.98 1.41
CA GLU A 30 -15.87 -4.28 1.66
C GLU A 30 -16.40 -3.45 2.84
N ASP A 31 -15.66 -3.39 3.95
CA ASP A 31 -16.04 -2.66 5.16
C ASP A 31 -16.03 -1.14 4.97
N THR A 32 -15.03 -0.63 4.24
CA THR A 32 -14.76 0.82 4.17
C THR A 32 -15.18 1.45 2.84
N GLY A 33 -15.52 0.68 1.81
CA GLY A 33 -15.86 1.21 0.49
C GLY A 33 -17.06 2.16 0.51
N GLY A 34 -18.13 1.79 1.21
CA GLY A 34 -19.30 2.66 1.37
C GLY A 34 -18.98 3.95 2.14
N LEU A 35 -18.09 3.87 3.15
CA LEU A 35 -17.64 5.06 3.85
C LEU A 35 -16.79 5.98 2.97
N ARG A 36 -15.82 5.43 2.24
CA ARG A 36 -14.98 6.19 1.31
C ARG A 36 -15.86 6.96 0.33
N ASP A 37 -16.89 6.32 -0.23
CA ASP A 37 -17.82 6.93 -1.18
C ASP A 37 -18.62 8.10 -0.60
N ASP A 38 -18.91 8.06 0.70
CA ASP A 38 -19.72 9.06 1.40
C ASP A 38 -18.90 10.16 2.11
N TYR A 39 -17.57 10.01 2.28
CA TYR A 39 -16.75 10.88 3.13
C TYR A 39 -16.04 12.04 2.37
N ASN A 40 -15.43 12.94 3.15
CA ASN A 40 -14.54 14.06 2.72
C ASN A 40 -15.18 15.10 1.78
N ASP A 41 -15.16 14.85 0.48
CA ASP A 41 -15.65 15.76 -0.57
C ASP A 41 -16.75 15.13 -1.44
N ARG A 42 -17.23 13.92 -1.07
CA ARG A 42 -18.14 13.07 -1.87
C ARG A 42 -17.60 12.74 -3.25
N ASN A 43 -16.28 12.82 -3.42
CA ASN A 43 -15.58 12.40 -4.61
C ASN A 43 -14.64 11.23 -4.27
N PRO A 44 -15.17 10.00 -4.19
CA PRO A 44 -14.37 8.82 -3.85
C PRO A 44 -13.18 8.57 -4.77
N SER A 45 -13.15 9.19 -5.97
CA SER A 45 -12.03 9.06 -6.89
C SER A 45 -10.74 9.70 -6.38
N ASN A 46 -10.80 10.55 -5.35
CA ASN A 46 -9.64 11.22 -4.74
C ASN A 46 -9.26 10.66 -3.36
N ASP A 47 -9.98 9.64 -2.87
CA ASP A 47 -9.79 9.10 -1.53
C ASP A 47 -9.11 7.73 -1.58
N ILE A 48 -7.99 7.60 -0.88
CA ILE A 48 -7.30 6.33 -0.65
C ILE A 48 -7.52 5.87 0.79
N VAL A 49 -7.55 4.56 0.99
CA VAL A 49 -7.72 3.91 2.29
C VAL A 49 -6.56 2.95 2.50
N ILE A 50 -5.87 3.11 3.62
CA ILE A 50 -4.84 2.17 4.07
C ILE A 50 -5.32 1.48 5.34
N GLY A 51 -5.41 0.15 5.29
CA GLY A 51 -5.62 -0.70 6.46
C GLY A 51 -4.27 -1.08 7.07
N TRP A 52 -4.23 -1.21 8.39
CA TRP A 52 -3.02 -1.65 9.08
C TRP A 52 -3.31 -2.77 10.07
N VAL A 53 -2.63 -3.91 9.90
CA VAL A 53 -2.74 -5.06 10.81
C VAL A 53 -1.43 -5.31 11.55
N LYS A 54 -1.52 -6.04 12.66
CA LYS A 54 -0.33 -6.45 13.38
C LYS A 54 0.49 -7.49 12.60
N TYR A 55 -0.18 -8.42 11.91
CA TYR A 55 0.47 -9.56 11.28
C TYR A 55 -0.26 -9.95 9.99
N ALA A 56 0.50 -10.17 8.91
CA ALA A 56 -0.01 -10.74 7.66
C ALA A 56 1.10 -11.52 6.92
N ASP A 57 0.72 -12.38 5.99
CA ASP A 57 1.62 -13.17 5.15
C ASP A 57 2.48 -12.32 4.20
N HIS A 58 2.21 -11.02 4.07
CA HIS A 58 2.99 -10.02 3.33
C HIS A 58 3.15 -8.75 4.19
N ASN A 59 4.24 -7.99 4.03
CA ASN A 59 4.39 -6.68 4.70
C ASN A 59 3.38 -5.65 4.19
N GLY A 60 2.94 -5.79 2.94
CA GLY A 60 1.85 -5.01 2.38
C GLY A 60 1.29 -5.65 1.11
N ILE A 61 0.13 -5.14 0.68
CA ILE A 61 -0.48 -5.43 -0.61
C ILE A 61 -1.46 -4.31 -0.96
N ALA A 62 -1.63 -4.03 -2.25
CA ALA A 62 -2.58 -3.03 -2.73
C ALA A 62 -3.35 -3.49 -3.96
N TYR A 63 -4.50 -2.86 -4.21
CA TYR A 63 -5.13 -2.92 -5.53
C TYR A 63 -4.42 -1.97 -6.48
N CYS A 64 -3.73 -2.52 -7.48
CA CYS A 64 -3.08 -1.72 -8.52
C CYS A 64 -4.12 -0.83 -9.23
N ASN A 65 -3.81 0.46 -9.35
CA ASN A 65 -4.72 1.48 -9.87
C ASN A 65 -6.10 1.47 -9.16
N GLY A 66 -6.08 1.27 -7.85
CA GLY A 66 -7.24 1.19 -6.99
C GLY A 66 -7.16 2.18 -5.83
N PHE A 67 -7.95 1.93 -4.78
CA PHE A 67 -8.11 2.86 -3.66
C PHE A 67 -7.71 2.28 -2.31
N PHE A 68 -7.45 0.98 -2.25
CA PHE A 68 -7.22 0.27 -1.00
C PHE A 68 -5.83 -0.35 -1.00
N SER A 69 -5.11 -0.11 0.08
CA SER A 69 -3.88 -0.81 0.42
C SER A 69 -3.94 -1.35 1.85
N LEU A 70 -3.11 -2.36 2.10
CA LEU A 70 -2.93 -2.99 3.39
C LEU A 70 -1.45 -2.96 3.74
N GLY A 71 -1.13 -2.56 4.97
CA GLY A 71 0.19 -2.76 5.57
C GLY A 71 0.11 -3.68 6.80
N ALA A 72 1.22 -4.33 7.11
CA ALA A 72 1.39 -5.15 8.30
C ALA A 72 2.67 -4.78 9.05
N THR A 73 2.55 -4.70 10.38
CA THR A 73 3.70 -4.47 11.27
C THR A 73 4.71 -5.61 11.23
N ASP A 74 4.23 -6.84 11.02
CA ASP A 74 5.03 -8.07 11.07
C ASP A 74 4.58 -9.02 9.95
N SER A 75 5.53 -9.70 9.33
CA SER A 75 5.28 -10.66 8.25
C SER A 75 6.34 -11.77 8.20
N PRO A 76 5.94 -13.03 8.02
CA PRO A 76 6.88 -14.15 7.95
C PRO A 76 7.66 -14.19 6.62
N TRP A 77 7.20 -13.48 5.58
CA TRP A 77 7.71 -13.65 4.21
C TRP A 77 9.11 -13.07 4.02
N PHE A 78 9.44 -12.01 4.77
CA PHE A 78 10.75 -11.36 4.76
C PHE A 78 11.41 -11.41 6.14
N GLY A 79 11.49 -12.62 6.71
CA GLY A 79 12.00 -12.93 8.06
C GLY A 79 13.48 -12.59 8.37
N TRP A 80 14.06 -11.59 7.71
CA TRP A 80 15.41 -11.09 7.90
C TRP A 80 15.46 -9.55 8.02
N ALA A 81 14.39 -8.81 7.68
CA ALA A 81 14.27 -7.39 7.99
C ALA A 81 12.82 -6.90 7.93
N ASP A 82 12.25 -6.55 9.08
CA ASP A 82 10.99 -5.79 9.13
C ASP A 82 11.17 -4.50 8.32
N TRP A 83 10.23 -4.24 7.42
CA TRP A 83 10.26 -3.03 6.62
C TRP A 83 9.92 -1.82 7.51
N PRO A 84 10.57 -0.65 7.30
CA PRO A 84 10.10 0.58 7.90
C PRO A 84 8.64 0.81 7.50
N HIS A 85 7.77 1.11 8.48
CA HIS A 85 6.34 1.26 8.22
C HIS A 85 6.04 2.36 7.19
N ASP A 86 6.84 3.43 7.18
CA ASP A 86 6.72 4.51 6.21
C ASP A 86 7.05 4.01 4.79
N SER A 87 8.05 3.14 4.64
CA SER A 87 8.39 2.49 3.37
C SER A 87 7.27 1.56 2.90
N ILE A 88 6.67 0.75 3.80
CA ILE A 88 5.49 -0.07 3.46
C ILE A 88 4.37 0.84 2.94
N ALA A 89 4.01 1.88 3.70
CA ALA A 89 2.93 2.78 3.32
C ALA A 89 3.19 3.43 1.96
N GLN A 90 4.40 3.94 1.72
CA GLN A 90 4.74 4.58 0.46
C GLN A 90 4.76 3.59 -0.72
N HIS A 91 5.31 2.38 -0.53
CA HIS A 91 5.33 1.32 -1.54
C HIS A 91 3.89 0.95 -1.95
N GLU A 92 3.03 0.65 -0.98
CA GLU A 92 1.67 0.21 -1.28
C GLU A 92 0.78 1.33 -1.82
N ILE A 93 0.95 2.58 -1.35
CA ILE A 93 0.23 3.74 -1.90
C ILE A 93 0.65 3.98 -3.36
N SER A 94 1.91 3.71 -3.72
CA SER A 94 2.36 3.88 -5.10
C SER A 94 1.64 2.94 -6.07
N HIS A 95 1.32 1.71 -5.64
CA HIS A 95 0.49 0.79 -6.44
C HIS A 95 -0.92 1.33 -6.70
N LEU A 96 -1.50 2.11 -5.78
CA LEU A 96 -2.79 2.80 -6.01
C LEU A 96 -2.71 3.78 -7.19
N PHE A 97 -1.52 4.29 -7.48
CA PHE A 97 -1.23 5.16 -8.63
C PHE A 97 -0.57 4.39 -9.79
N ASN A 98 -0.87 3.10 -9.90
CA ASN A 98 -0.45 2.21 -10.99
C ASN A 98 1.08 2.02 -11.11
N ALA A 99 1.86 2.34 -10.07
CA ALA A 99 3.28 1.99 -10.05
C ALA A 99 3.42 0.46 -10.02
N GLY A 100 4.24 -0.07 -10.93
CA GLY A 100 4.56 -1.50 -10.96
C GLY A 100 5.53 -1.91 -9.86
N GLU A 101 5.84 -3.20 -9.84
CA GLU A 101 6.87 -3.76 -8.96
C GLU A 101 8.26 -3.57 -9.58
N GLY A 102 9.21 -3.14 -8.76
CA GLY A 102 10.63 -3.00 -9.12
C GLY A 102 11.43 -4.30 -8.97
N GLY A 103 10.79 -5.43 -8.65
CA GLY A 103 11.46 -6.70 -8.43
C GLY A 103 11.94 -6.92 -6.99
N PHE A 104 12.48 -8.12 -6.74
CA PHE A 104 12.82 -8.60 -5.41
C PHE A 104 14.25 -8.24 -5.01
N TRP A 105 15.19 -8.28 -5.95
CA TRP A 105 16.62 -8.14 -5.68
C TRP A 105 17.12 -6.74 -6.04
N CYS A 106 18.08 -6.22 -5.27
CA CYS A 106 18.64 -4.88 -5.47
C CYS A 106 19.29 -4.67 -6.86
N ASN A 107 19.61 -5.73 -7.60
CA ASN A 107 20.21 -5.66 -8.94
C ASN A 107 19.19 -5.72 -10.09
N GLU A 108 17.91 -5.98 -9.80
CA GLU A 108 16.85 -6.00 -10.82
C GLU A 108 16.40 -4.60 -11.21
N HIS A 109 16.68 -3.62 -10.35
CA HIS A 109 16.16 -2.28 -10.50
C HIS A 109 17.03 -1.28 -9.70
N PRO A 110 17.20 -0.03 -10.16
CA PRO A 110 17.88 1.01 -9.37
C PRO A 110 17.20 1.22 -8.01
N GLU A 111 17.91 1.88 -7.09
CA GLU A 111 17.35 2.24 -5.77
C GLU A 111 15.97 2.91 -5.94
N CYS A 112 14.96 2.23 -5.43
CA CYS A 112 13.57 2.62 -5.58
C CYS A 112 12.70 1.98 -4.51
N ILE A 113 11.74 2.75 -3.98
CA ILE A 113 10.74 2.29 -3.03
C ILE A 113 9.89 1.16 -3.59
N MET A 114 9.74 1.03 -4.91
CA MET A 114 8.98 -0.07 -5.55
C MET A 114 9.76 -1.38 -5.64
N ASN A 115 11.02 -1.44 -5.21
CA ASN A 115 11.80 -2.69 -5.20
C ASN A 115 11.92 -3.22 -3.76
N TYR A 116 11.66 -4.52 -3.58
CA TYR A 116 11.61 -5.12 -2.25
C TYR A 116 12.94 -5.01 -1.48
N CYS A 117 14.07 -5.23 -2.15
CA CYS A 117 15.38 -5.16 -1.51
C CYS A 117 15.64 -3.74 -0.98
N TRP A 118 15.40 -2.71 -1.79
CA TRP A 118 15.64 -1.31 -1.43
C TRP A 118 14.68 -0.77 -0.38
N ALA A 119 13.40 -1.17 -0.43
CA ALA A 119 12.38 -0.71 0.51
C ALA A 119 12.40 -1.46 1.85
N SER A 120 12.93 -2.69 1.88
CA SER A 120 13.07 -3.48 3.11
C SER A 120 13.93 -2.81 4.18
N GLY A 121 13.83 -3.29 5.43
CA GLY A 121 14.62 -2.78 6.55
C GLY A 121 16.15 -2.89 6.41
N LEU A 122 16.64 -3.55 5.36
CA LEU A 122 18.08 -3.56 5.03
C LEU A 122 18.56 -2.22 4.48
N HIS A 123 17.71 -1.52 3.74
CA HIS A 123 18.05 -0.29 3.03
C HIS A 123 17.09 0.85 3.40
N GLY A 124 15.79 0.57 3.52
CA GLY A 124 14.77 1.49 4.01
C GLY A 124 14.64 2.75 3.16
N THR A 125 14.79 2.63 1.83
CA THR A 125 14.66 3.78 0.94
C THR A 125 13.22 4.33 0.97
N ASP A 126 13.08 5.64 0.78
CA ASP A 126 11.82 6.38 0.59
C ASP A 126 11.77 7.03 -0.80
N LYS A 127 12.68 6.64 -1.69
CA LYS A 127 12.90 7.28 -2.98
C LYS A 127 12.17 6.56 -4.10
N TRP A 128 11.41 7.28 -4.92
CA TRP A 128 11.05 6.78 -6.26
C TRP A 128 12.23 6.94 -7.23
N CYS A 129 12.51 5.92 -8.05
CA CYS A 129 13.33 6.11 -9.24
C CYS A 129 12.57 6.95 -10.27
N ASP A 130 13.27 7.44 -11.30
CA ASP A 130 12.67 8.31 -12.32
C ASP A 130 11.43 7.66 -12.99
N GLU A 131 11.48 6.36 -13.30
CA GLU A 131 10.36 5.64 -13.92
C GLU A 131 9.12 5.58 -13.01
N HIS A 132 9.28 5.15 -11.76
CA HIS A 132 8.16 5.06 -10.81
C HIS A 132 7.68 6.45 -10.37
N TRP A 133 8.57 7.43 -10.31
CA TRP A 133 8.20 8.83 -10.07
C TRP A 133 7.28 9.34 -11.18
N ASP A 134 7.64 9.12 -12.44
CA ASP A 134 6.85 9.59 -13.58
C ASP A 134 5.45 8.93 -13.64
N VAL A 135 5.36 7.65 -13.27
CA VAL A 135 4.09 6.92 -13.17
C VAL A 135 3.24 7.49 -12.03
N VAL A 136 3.77 7.57 -10.80
CA VAL A 136 3.02 8.07 -9.64
C VAL A 136 2.61 9.52 -9.85
N PHE A 137 3.54 10.37 -10.25
CA PHE A 137 3.30 11.79 -10.50
C PHE A 137 2.20 11.97 -11.56
N GLY A 138 2.26 11.24 -12.67
CA GLY A 138 1.28 11.42 -13.71
C GLY A 138 -0.10 10.88 -13.35
N ASN A 139 -0.22 9.74 -12.66
CA ASN A 139 -1.52 9.24 -12.21
C ASN A 139 -2.15 10.16 -11.15
N ILE A 140 -1.37 10.66 -10.18
CA ILE A 140 -1.85 11.64 -9.18
C ILE A 140 -2.39 12.92 -9.86
N ASN A 141 -1.77 13.35 -10.96
CA ASN A 141 -2.15 14.58 -11.67
C ASN A 141 -3.12 14.33 -12.84
N GLY A 142 -3.60 13.09 -13.04
CA GLY A 142 -4.50 12.74 -14.15
C GLY A 142 -3.89 12.94 -15.54
N LEU A 143 -2.58 12.75 -15.67
CA LEU A 143 -1.84 12.86 -16.94
C LEU A 143 -1.90 11.56 -17.75
N TRP A 144 -2.09 10.42 -17.08
CA TRP A 144 -2.11 9.08 -17.66
C TRP A 144 -3.44 8.38 -17.38
N GLU A 145 -3.85 7.44 -18.25
CA GLU A 145 -5.04 6.58 -18.09
C GLU A 145 -4.65 5.18 -17.61
#